data_AF-A0A419EFZ3-F1
#
_entry.id   AF-A0A419EFZ3-F1
#
_cell.length_a   1.000
_cell.length_b   1.000
_cell.length_c   1.000
_cell.angle_alpha   90.00
_cell.angle_beta   90.00
_cell.angle_gamma   90.00
#
_symmetry.space_group_name_H-M   'P 1'
#
loop_
_entity.id
_entity.type
_entity.pdbx_description
1 polymer ?
#
loop_
_entity_poly.entity_id
_entity_poly.type
_entity_poly.pdbx_seq_one_letter_code
_entity_poly.pdbx_strand_id
1 'polypeptide(L)'
;DAARQIITLSTALLGAFFGLLALKDAPDYLTFIEIKIIGALALLAFFIALFFALIAVSPKRYDFPRASLTAKRDILNEMLTRKHKFVGLASWTFAIGALLMLAAALDILIFRL
;
A
#
# COMPACT_ATOMS: atom_id res chain seq x y z
N ASP A 1 9.98 -5.84 -8.75
CA ASP A 1 10.39 -5.59 -7.35
C ASP A 1 9.54 -4.54 -6.64
N ALA A 2 9.18 -3.42 -7.28
CA ALA A 2 8.36 -2.36 -6.67
C ALA A 2 7.09 -2.86 -5.94
N ALA A 3 6.28 -3.72 -6.56
CA ALA A 3 5.07 -4.28 -5.91
C ALA A 3 5.38 -5.02 -4.60
N ARG A 4 6.46 -5.82 -4.60
CA ARG A 4 6.91 -6.57 -3.42
C ARG A 4 7.38 -5.61 -2.33
N GLN A 5 8.10 -4.56 -2.71
CA GLN A 5 8.53 -3.53 -1.76
C GLN A 5 7.36 -2.78 -1.14
N ILE A 6 6.33 -2.43 -1.94
CA ILE A 6 5.10 -1.82 -1.41
C ILE A 6 4.40 -2.75 -0.44
N ILE A 7 4.31 -4.06 -0.74
CA ILE A 7 3.77 -5.06 0.19
C ILE A 7 4.55 -5.06 1.49
N THR A 8 5.88 -5.15 1.44
CA THR A 8 6.75 -5.16 2.63
C THR A 8 6.57 -3.90 3.47
N LEU A 9 6.65 -2.72 2.85
CA LEU A 9 6.54 -1.44 3.55
C LEU A 9 5.14 -1.25 4.15
N SER A 10 4.08 -1.49 3.37
CA SER A 10 2.71 -1.34 3.85
C SER A 10 2.43 -2.29 5.01
N THR A 11 2.88 -3.54 4.91
CA THR A 11 2.70 -4.54 5.99
C THR A 11 3.49 -4.15 7.24
N ALA A 12 4.73 -3.68 7.08
CA ALA A 12 5.54 -3.23 8.22
C ALA A 12 4.90 -2.03 8.94
N LEU A 13 4.42 -1.03 8.19
CA LEU A 13 3.76 0.15 8.75
C LEU A 13 2.43 -0.19 9.43
N LEU A 14 1.60 -1.02 8.79
CA LEU A 14 0.35 -1.52 9.39
C LEU A 14 0.64 -2.32 10.66
N GLY A 15 1.65 -3.19 10.63
CA GLY A 15 2.10 -3.96 11.79
C GLY A 15 2.59 -3.09 12.94
N ALA A 16 3.39 -2.06 12.65
CA ALA A 16 3.83 -1.08 13.65
C ALA A 16 2.65 -0.33 14.27
N PHE A 17 1.67 0.08 13.45
CA PHE A 17 0.47 0.75 13.93
C PHE A 17 -0.39 -0.15 14.82
N PHE A 18 -0.69 -1.38 14.38
CA PHE A 18 -1.45 -2.33 15.20
C PHE A 18 -0.69 -2.73 16.47
N GLY A 19 0.64 -2.85 16.39
CA GLY A 19 1.50 -3.07 17.56
C GLY A 19 1.36 -1.94 18.57
N LEU A 20 1.35 -0.69 18.10
CA LEU A 20 1.15 0.48 18.95
C LEU A 20 -0.25 0.51 19.59
N LEU A 21 -1.29 0.16 18.84
CA LEU A 21 -2.65 0.06 19.38
C LEU A 21 -2.85 -1.10 20.37
N ALA A 22 -2.07 -2.17 20.23
CA ALA A 22 -2.13 -3.30 21.14
C ALA A 22 -1.48 -3.01 22.50
N LEU A 23 -0.72 -1.92 22.64
CA LEU A 23 -0.17 -1.50 23.92
C LEU A 23 -1.30 -1.02 24.85
N LYS A 24 -1.20 -1.44 26.11
CA LYS A 24 -2.22 -1.20 27.15
C LYS A 24 -2.51 0.28 27.39
N ASP A 25 -1.47 1.11 27.28
CA ASP A 25 -1.56 2.55 27.43
C ASP A 25 -1.46 3.18 26.04
N ALA A 26 -2.61 3.61 25.52
CA ALA A 26 -2.64 4.32 24.25
C ALA A 26 -1.94 5.67 24.43
N PRO A 27 -1.03 6.06 23.53
CA PRO A 27 -0.35 7.35 23.65
C PRO A 27 -1.34 8.52 23.68
N ASP A 28 -1.03 9.55 24.48
CA ASP A 28 -1.91 10.71 24.70
C ASP A 28 -2.29 11.43 23.40
N TYR A 29 -1.40 11.43 22.40
CA TYR A 29 -1.69 12.04 21.10
C TYR A 29 -2.81 11.33 20.33
N LEU A 30 -3.13 10.07 20.66
CA LEU A 30 -4.28 9.37 20.09
C LEU A 30 -5.60 9.81 20.73
N THR A 31 -5.62 10.68 21.74
CA THR A 31 -6.87 11.25 22.26
C THR A 31 -7.47 12.25 21.28
N PHE A 32 -6.62 12.93 20.51
CA PHE A 32 -7.02 13.98 19.59
C PHE A 32 -7.72 13.44 18.34
N ILE A 33 -8.89 14.01 18.02
CA ILE A 33 -9.73 13.51 16.93
C ILE A 33 -9.10 13.74 15.56
N GLU A 34 -8.32 14.81 15.39
CA GLU A 34 -7.66 15.11 14.11
C GLU A 34 -6.64 14.01 13.77
N ILE A 35 -5.84 13.60 14.75
CA ILE A 35 -4.83 12.53 14.59
C ILE A 35 -5.52 11.20 14.31
N LYS A 36 -6.65 10.90 14.97
CA LYS A 36 -7.44 9.69 14.67
C LYS A 36 -7.93 9.68 13.23
N ILE A 37 -8.47 10.79 12.73
CA ILE A 37 -8.99 10.87 11.35
C ILE A 37 -7.85 10.72 10.33
N ILE A 38 -6.76 11.47 10.50
CA ILE A 38 -5.61 11.40 9.59
C ILE A 38 -4.98 10.01 9.63
N GLY A 39 -4.80 9.44 10.83
CA GLY A 39 -4.32 8.07 11.01
C GLY A 39 -5.21 7.03 10.35
N ALA A 40 -6.53 7.12 10.52
CA ALA A 40 -7.48 6.21 9.88
C ALA A 40 -7.44 6.31 8.35
N LEU A 41 -7.34 7.52 7.79
CA LEU A 41 -7.18 7.72 6.35
C LEU A 41 -5.85 7.15 5.84
N ALA A 42 -4.75 7.33 6.58
CA ALA A 42 -3.44 6.77 6.23
C ALA A 42 -3.49 5.23 6.20
N LEU A 43 -4.11 4.60 7.20
CA LEU A 43 -4.29 3.15 7.25
C LEU A 43 -5.11 2.64 6.06
N LEU A 44 -6.22 3.30 5.77
CA LEU A 44 -7.09 2.92 4.66
C LEU A 44 -6.34 3.03 3.32
N ALA A 45 -5.55 4.08 3.15
CA ALA A 45 -4.67 4.24 1.99
C ALA A 45 -3.62 3.10 1.89
N PHE A 46 -3.00 2.69 3.01
CA PHE A 46 -2.06 1.56 3.01
C PHE A 46 -2.75 0.22 2.72
N PHE A 47 -3.96 -0.02 3.22
CA PHE A 47 -4.74 -1.21 2.86
C PHE A 47 -5.06 -1.26 1.36
N ILE A 48 -5.49 -0.14 0.78
CA ILE A 48 -5.76 -0.05 -0.66
C ILE A 48 -4.47 -0.28 -1.46
N ALA A 49 -3.35 0.33 -1.04
CA ALA A 49 -2.05 0.13 -1.68
C ALA A 49 -1.62 -1.34 -1.65
N LEU A 50 -1.76 -1.99 -0.50
CA LEU A 50 -1.47 -3.41 -0.33
C LEU A 50 -2.35 -4.27 -1.23
N PHE A 51 -3.64 -3.98 -1.31
CA PHE A 51 -4.58 -4.68 -2.17
C PHE A 51 -4.18 -4.61 -3.65
N PHE A 52 -3.86 -3.41 -4.16
CA PHE A 52 -3.39 -3.27 -5.54
C PHE A 52 -2.04 -3.95 -5.79
N ALA A 53 -1.12 -3.89 -4.83
CA ALA A 53 0.16 -4.56 -4.93
C ALA A 53 0.00 -6.08 -4.98
N LEU A 54 -0.92 -6.65 -4.18
CA LEU A 54 -1.27 -8.07 -4.22
C LEU A 54 -1.86 -8.48 -5.59
N ILE A 55 -2.77 -7.67 -6.15
CA ILE A 55 -3.29 -7.92 -7.51
C ILE A 55 -2.16 -7.88 -8.54
N ALA A 56 -1.19 -6.97 -8.39
CA ALA A 56 -0.07 -6.84 -9.32
C ALA A 56 0.88 -8.05 -9.31
N VAL A 57 0.98 -8.77 -8.19
CA VAL A 57 1.84 -9.96 -8.06
C VAL A 57 1.08 -11.28 -8.20
N SER A 58 -0.26 -11.25 -8.16
CA SER A 58 -1.10 -12.44 -8.28
C SER A 58 -1.03 -13.03 -9.69
N PRO A 59 -0.69 -14.32 -9.83
CA PRO A 59 -0.66 -14.97 -11.14
C PRO A 59 -2.08 -15.12 -11.70
N LYS A 60 -2.34 -14.56 -12.88
CA LYS A 60 -3.55 -14.87 -13.65
C LYS A 60 -3.34 -16.22 -14.34
N ARG A 61 -4.33 -17.11 -14.33
CA ARG A 61 -4.29 -18.33 -15.15
C ARG A 61 -4.30 -17.92 -16.63
N TYR A 62 -3.32 -18.41 -17.38
CA TYR A 62 -3.23 -18.23 -18.83
C TYR A 62 -3.15 -19.60 -19.51
N ASP A 63 -3.88 -19.76 -20.60
CA ASP A 63 -3.74 -20.90 -21.49
C ASP A 63 -2.74 -20.52 -22.59
N PHE A 64 -1.60 -21.22 -22.65
CA PHE A 64 -0.50 -20.86 -23.53
C PHE A 64 -0.73 -21.40 -24.95
N PRO A 65 -0.86 -20.54 -25.99
CA PRO A 65 -0.94 -21.01 -27.36
C PRO A 65 0.38 -21.68 -27.75
N ARG A 66 0.33 -22.97 -28.13
CA ARG A 66 1.54 -23.77 -28.39
C ARG A 66 2.34 -23.31 -29.62
N ALA A 67 1.70 -22.68 -30.61
CA ALA A 67 2.26 -22.56 -31.96
C ALA A 67 2.75 -21.16 -32.39
N SER A 68 2.30 -20.06 -31.79
CA SER A 68 2.60 -18.71 -32.31
C SER A 68 3.42 -17.85 -31.37
N LEU A 69 4.60 -17.43 -31.82
CA LEU A 69 5.47 -16.47 -31.11
C LEU A 69 4.81 -15.10 -30.95
N THR A 70 4.04 -14.64 -31.95
CA THR A 70 3.30 -13.37 -31.89
C THR A 70 2.28 -13.38 -30.76
N ALA A 71 1.44 -14.42 -30.65
CA ALA A 71 0.46 -14.50 -29.56
C ALA A 71 1.11 -14.59 -28.17
N LYS A 72 2.29 -15.23 -28.05
CA LYS A 72 3.06 -15.22 -26.80
C LYS A 72 3.51 -13.80 -26.43
N ARG A 73 3.90 -12.98 -27.42
CA ARG A 73 4.30 -11.59 -27.21
C ARG A 73 3.13 -10.69 -26.85
N ASP A 74 1.97 -10.89 -27.47
CA ASP A 74 0.76 -10.13 -27.15
C ASP A 74 0.26 -10.42 -25.73
N ILE A 75 0.23 -11.70 -25.33
CA ILE A 75 -0.11 -12.11 -23.97
C ILE A 75 0.88 -11.51 -22.94
N LEU A 76 2.18 -11.52 -23.25
CA LEU A 76 3.20 -10.92 -22.39
C LEU A 76 2.99 -9.41 -22.24
N ASN A 77 2.70 -8.70 -23.33
CA ASN A 77 2.42 -7.26 -23.29
C ASN A 77 1.17 -6.97 -22.46
N GLU A 78 0.09 -7.73 -22.62
CA GLU A 78 -1.12 -7.58 -21.79
C GLU A 78 -0.81 -7.79 -20.30
N MET A 79 -0.01 -8.81 -19.96
CA MET A 79 0.45 -9.04 -18.59
C MET A 79 1.25 -7.85 -18.04
N LEU A 80 2.19 -7.33 -18.82
CA LEU A 80 3.05 -6.21 -18.41
C LEU A 80 2.26 -4.93 -18.22
N THR A 81 1.32 -4.62 -19.11
CA THR A 81 0.45 -3.45 -19.01
C THR A 81 -0.46 -3.54 -17.78
N ARG A 82 -1.07 -4.71 -17.55
CA ARG A 82 -1.87 -4.95 -16.34
C ARG A 82 -1.02 -4.74 -15.08
N LYS A 83 0.17 -5.34 -15.03
CA LYS A 83 1.08 -5.22 -13.91
C LYS A 83 1.49 -3.77 -13.66
N HIS A 84 1.87 -3.03 -14.70
CA HIS A 84 2.20 -1.61 -14.60
C HIS A 84 1.04 -0.78 -14.03
N LYS A 85 -0.18 -1.00 -14.52
CA LYS A 85 -1.37 -0.29 -14.03
C LYS A 85 -1.56 -0.49 -12.53
N PHE A 86 -1.54 -1.74 -12.06
CA PHE A 86 -1.76 -2.04 -10.64
C PHE A 86 -0.59 -1.59 -9.75
N VAL A 87 0.65 -1.71 -10.22
CA VAL A 87 1.80 -1.14 -9.50
C VAL A 87 1.69 0.38 -9.40
N GLY A 88 1.33 1.06 -10.48
CA GLY A 88 1.13 2.51 -10.48
C GLY A 88 0.07 2.95 -9.49
N LEU A 89 -1.09 2.28 -9.48
CA LEU A 89 -2.14 2.55 -8.50
C LEU A 89 -1.66 2.31 -7.07
N ALA A 90 -1.01 1.18 -6.81
CA ALA A 90 -0.45 0.86 -5.51
C ALA A 90 0.53 1.94 -5.02
N SER A 91 1.46 2.37 -5.89
CA SER A 91 2.45 3.41 -5.59
C SER A 91 1.79 4.74 -5.23
N TRP A 92 0.79 5.18 -6.01
CA TRP A 92 0.08 6.44 -5.74
C TRP A 92 -0.68 6.38 -4.41
N THR A 93 -1.41 5.31 -4.16
CA THR A 93 -2.15 5.13 -2.90
C THR A 93 -1.21 5.02 -1.70
N PHE A 94 -0.06 4.36 -1.86
CA PHE A 94 0.97 4.28 -0.83
C PHE A 94 1.55 5.66 -0.53
N ALA A 95 1.89 6.44 -1.55
CA ALA A 95 2.42 7.79 -1.39
C ALA A 95 1.45 8.71 -0.64
N ILE A 96 0.14 8.63 -0.94
CA ILE A 96 -0.89 9.37 -0.21
C ILE A 96 -0.91 8.95 1.27
N GLY A 97 -0.92 7.65 1.56
CA GLY A 97 -0.86 7.14 2.93
C GLY A 97 0.39 7.60 3.68
N ALA A 98 1.56 7.56 3.03
CA ALA A 98 2.82 8.01 3.58
C ALA A 98 2.83 9.52 3.88
N LEU A 99 2.25 10.34 2.99
CA LEU A 99 2.12 11.78 3.22
C LEU A 99 1.18 12.10 4.38
N LEU A 100 0.05 11.40 4.50
CA LEU A 100 -0.86 11.56 5.64
C LEU A 100 -0.19 11.15 6.95
N MET A 101 0.56 10.05 6.94
CA MET A 101 1.30 9.59 8.11
C MET A 101 2.41 10.59 8.50
N LEU A 102 3.11 11.16 7.52
CA LEU A 102 4.09 12.21 7.75
C LEU A 102 3.43 13.47 8.33
N ALA A 103 2.27 13.88 7.80
CA ALA A 103 1.52 15.02 8.32
C ALA A 103 1.09 14.81 9.78
N ALA A 104 0.57 13.63 10.12
CA ALA A 104 0.24 13.28 11.50
C ALA A 104 1.48 13.28 12.41
N ALA A 105 2.59 12.72 11.94
CA ALA A 105 3.83 12.68 12.71
C ALA A 105 4.39 14.10 12.97
N LEU A 106 4.32 14.99 11.98
CA LEU A 106 4.73 16.39 12.14
C LEU A 106 3.80 17.16 13.07
N ASP A 107 2.48 16.94 12.99
CA ASP A 107 1.51 17.58 13.90
C ASP A 107 1.80 17.19 15.35
N ILE A 108 2.04 15.89 15.60
CA ILE A 108 2.43 15.38 16.91
C ILE A 108 3.74 16.02 17.38
N LEU A 109 4.77 16.00 16.52
CA LEU A 109 6.12 16.46 16.86
C LEU A 109 6.18 17.97 17.16
N ILE A 110 5.41 18.78 16.44
CA ILE A 110 5.51 20.25 16.51
C ILE A 110 4.53 20.83 17.55
N PHE A 111 3.31 20.31 17.61
CA PHE A 111 2.23 20.97 18.36
C PHE A 111 1.80 20.21 19.63
N ARG A 112 2.19 18.95 19.80
CA ARG A 112 1.58 18.06 20.80
C ARG A 112 2.60 17.19 21.56
N LEU A 113 3.87 17.60 21.56
CA LEU A 113 4.97 17.01 22.33
C LEU A 113 5.13 17.70 23.69
#